data_AF-A0AAV2YTH4-F1
#
_entry.id   AF-A0AAV2YTH4-F1
#
_cell.length_a   1.000
_cell.length_b   1.000
_cell.length_c   1.000
_cell.angle_alpha   90.00
_cell.angle_beta   90.00
_cell.angle_gamma   90.00
#
_symmetry.space_group_name_H-M   'P 1'
#
loop_
_entity.id
_entity.type
_entity.pdbx_description
1 polymer ?
#
loop_
_entity_poly.entity_id
_entity_poly.type
_entity_poly.pdbx_seq_one_letter_code
_entity_poly.pdbx_strand_id
1 'polypeptide(L)'
;MFPMHFVTTVLQHSNDKLSRQGFRTFQEGDLFRWLGIRLEMTIEPRRGDVKVYWERQAREGSIATSANYRERFGMGRHCFEHILHALSFADELPAPDPWKPIRSLIEAFNQRIIQTISQ
;
A
#
# COMPACT_ATOMS: atom_id res chain seq x y z
N MET A 1 14.75 -2.15 -0.35
CA MET A 1 13.85 -3.33 -0.28
C MET A 1 12.92 -3.14 0.92
N PHE A 2 11.65 -3.55 0.86
CA PHE A 2 10.70 -3.35 1.98
C PHE A 2 11.12 -4.22 3.18
N PRO A 3 11.15 -3.67 4.42
CA PRO A 3 11.60 -4.42 5.59
C PRO A 3 10.51 -5.41 6.04
N MET A 4 10.65 -6.68 5.65
CA MET A 4 9.62 -7.72 5.86
C MET A 4 9.19 -7.92 7.31
N HIS A 5 10.08 -7.69 8.27
CA HIS A 5 9.75 -7.77 9.71
C HIS A 5 8.74 -6.71 10.17
N PHE A 6 8.53 -5.65 9.40
CA PHE A 6 7.50 -4.63 9.68
C PHE A 6 6.12 -4.99 9.16
N VAL A 7 5.98 -6.02 8.32
CA VAL A 7 4.68 -6.40 7.74
C VAL A 7 3.66 -6.70 8.84
N THR A 8 4.05 -7.48 9.85
CA THR A 8 3.20 -7.80 11.01
C THR A 8 2.78 -6.55 11.77
N THR A 9 3.71 -5.64 12.03
CA THR A 9 3.46 -4.37 12.74
C THR A 9 2.51 -3.47 11.96
N VAL A 10 2.72 -3.33 10.65
CA VAL A 10 1.84 -2.56 9.76
C VAL A 10 0.44 -3.15 9.75
N LEU A 11 0.31 -4.47 9.62
CA LEU A 11 -0.97 -5.15 9.65
C LEU A 11 -1.68 -4.92 10.98
N GLN A 12 -0.97 -5.03 12.10
CA GLN A 12 -1.53 -4.82 13.43
C GLN A 12 -2.09 -3.41 13.59
N HIS A 13 -1.27 -2.37 13.41
CA HIS A 13 -1.72 -0.99 13.61
C HIS A 13 -2.80 -0.57 12.60
N SER A 14 -2.69 -1.01 11.34
CA SER A 14 -3.69 -0.69 10.32
C SER A 14 -5.02 -1.38 10.57
N ASN A 15 -5.00 -2.65 11.01
CA ASN A 15 -6.21 -3.39 11.33
C ASN A 15 -6.88 -2.91 12.62
N ASP A 16 -6.10 -2.47 13.61
CA ASP A 16 -6.64 -1.82 14.81
C ASP A 16 -7.40 -0.54 14.43
N LYS A 17 -6.81 0.27 13.53
CA LYS A 17 -7.45 1.48 13.00
C LYS A 17 -8.74 1.19 12.23
N LEU A 18 -8.74 0.18 11.35
CA LEU A 18 -9.93 -0.26 10.61
C LEU A 18 -11.02 -0.77 11.56
N SER A 19 -10.64 -1.57 12.55
CA SER A 19 -11.58 -2.16 13.51
C SER A 19 -12.28 -1.09 14.35
N ARG A 20 -11.55 -0.05 14.79
CA ARG A 20 -12.13 1.10 15.50
C ARG A 20 -13.14 1.88 14.65
N GLN A 21 -12.98 1.87 13.33
CA GLN A 21 -13.86 2.54 12.39
C GLN A 21 -14.99 1.62 11.86
N GLY A 22 -15.07 0.36 12.32
CA GLY A 22 -16.06 -0.61 11.85
C GLY A 22 -15.81 -1.14 10.44
N PHE A 23 -14.60 -0.97 9.90
CA PHE A 23 -14.22 -1.47 8.58
C PHE A 23 -13.60 -2.86 8.65
N ARG A 24 -13.69 -3.59 7.52
CA ARG A 24 -13.05 -4.90 7.35
C ARG A 24 -11.53 -4.77 7.41
N THR A 25 -10.88 -5.65 8.18
CA THR A 25 -9.42 -5.81 8.25
C THR A 25 -8.85 -6.49 7.01
N PHE A 26 -7.55 -6.32 6.76
CA PHE A 26 -6.84 -6.92 5.62
C PHE A 26 -5.70 -7.83 6.07
N GLN A 27 -5.33 -8.77 5.19
CA GLN A 27 -4.27 -9.75 5.45
C GLN A 27 -2.97 -9.34 4.75
N GLU A 28 -1.88 -10.03 5.07
CA GLU A 28 -0.57 -9.83 4.43
C GLU A 28 -0.63 -9.85 2.90
N GLY A 29 -1.36 -10.82 2.31
CA GLY A 29 -1.54 -10.91 0.86
C GLY A 29 -2.26 -9.70 0.26
N ASP A 30 -3.17 -9.07 1.00
CA ASP A 30 -3.84 -7.85 0.57
C ASP A 30 -2.89 -6.65 0.61
N LEU A 31 -2.03 -6.55 1.62
CA LEU A 31 -0.99 -5.53 1.68
C LEU A 31 -0.03 -5.62 0.49
N PHE A 32 0.47 -6.81 0.18
CA PHE A 32 1.35 -6.99 -0.98
C PHE A 32 0.66 -6.73 -2.31
N ARG A 33 -0.60 -7.15 -2.45
CA ARG A 33 -1.40 -6.82 -3.63
C ARG A 33 -1.59 -5.30 -3.76
N TRP A 34 -1.85 -4.60 -2.66
CA TRP A 34 -1.94 -3.14 -2.63
C TRP A 34 -0.62 -2.48 -3.03
N LEU A 35 0.52 -2.94 -2.49
CA LEU A 35 1.86 -2.46 -2.86
C LEU A 35 2.15 -2.72 -4.36
N GLY A 36 1.82 -3.90 -4.87
CA GLY A 36 1.96 -4.24 -6.28
C GLY A 36 1.15 -3.32 -7.19
N ILE A 37 -0.10 -3.01 -6.81
CA ILE A 37 -0.92 -2.04 -7.53
C ILE A 37 -0.27 -0.65 -7.51
N ARG A 38 0.26 -0.18 -6.38
CA ARG A 38 0.96 1.12 -6.30
C ARG A 38 2.20 1.16 -7.21
N LEU A 39 2.93 0.06 -7.33
CA LEU A 39 4.06 -0.07 -8.25
C LEU A 39 3.59 -0.01 -9.70
N GLU A 40 2.52 -0.74 -10.06
CA GLU A 40 1.96 -0.69 -11.42
C GLU A 40 1.51 0.74 -11.81
N MET A 41 0.85 1.46 -10.89
CA MET A 41 0.45 2.85 -11.11
C MET A 41 1.65 3.79 -11.37
N THR A 42 2.84 3.41 -10.89
CA THR A 42 4.07 4.16 -11.12
C THR A 42 4.65 3.88 -12.51
N ILE A 43 4.50 2.64 -13.00
CA ILE A 43 4.96 2.21 -14.33
C ILE A 43 4.02 2.72 -15.42
N GLU A 44 2.71 2.61 -15.21
CA GLU A 44 1.66 3.03 -16.16
C GLU A 44 0.74 4.09 -15.53
N PRO A 45 1.22 5.34 -15.36
CA PRO A 45 0.42 6.38 -14.74
C PRO A 45 -0.76 6.78 -15.63
N ARG A 46 -1.96 6.81 -15.03
CA ARG A 46 -3.18 7.34 -15.64
C ARG A 46 -3.47 8.74 -15.11
N ARG A 47 -3.91 9.63 -16.00
CA ARG A 47 -4.35 10.98 -15.59
C ARG A 47 -5.71 10.90 -14.90
N GLY A 48 -5.86 11.66 -13.82
CA GLY A 48 -7.11 11.76 -13.08
C GLY A 48 -7.07 11.09 -11.71
N ASP A 49 -8.24 10.85 -11.16
CA ASP A 49 -8.45 10.24 -9.85
C ASP A 49 -8.14 8.73 -9.85
N VAL A 50 -7.80 8.16 -8.69
CA VAL A 50 -7.51 6.74 -8.46
C VAL A 50 -8.59 5.82 -9.03
N LYS A 51 -9.85 6.27 -9.07
CA LYS A 51 -10.96 5.49 -9.66
C LYS A 51 -10.74 5.11 -11.13
N VAL A 52 -9.97 5.89 -11.90
CA VAL A 52 -9.68 5.64 -13.33
C VAL A 52 -8.97 4.30 -13.55
N TYR A 53 -8.26 3.78 -12.54
CA TYR A 53 -7.63 2.45 -12.60
C TYR A 53 -8.64 1.29 -12.46
N TRP A 54 -9.85 1.57 -11.96
CA TRP A 54 -10.95 0.61 -11.83
C TRP A 54 -12.09 0.84 -12.81
N GLU A 55 -11.94 1.79 -13.73
CA GLU A 55 -12.90 2.03 -14.81
C GLU A 55 -12.63 1.09 -15.99
N ARG A 56 -13.69 0.73 -16.75
CA ARG A 56 -13.61 -0.22 -17.87
C ARG A 56 -13.10 0.39 -19.18
N GLN A 57 -12.75 1.67 -19.21
CA GLN A 57 -12.32 2.32 -20.44
C GLN A 57 -10.86 1.95 -20.75
N ALA A 58 -10.69 0.92 -21.57
CA ALA A 58 -9.48 0.74 -22.34
C ALA A 58 -9.32 1.96 -23.26
N ARG A 59 -8.12 2.56 -23.29
CA ARG A 59 -7.74 3.40 -24.42
C ARG A 59 -7.79 2.52 -25.68
N GLU A 60 -8.47 2.97 -26.73
CA GLU A 60 -8.37 2.36 -28.05
C GLU A 60 -6.88 2.20 -28.43
N GLY A 61 -6.47 0.98 -28.74
CA GLY A 61 -5.09 0.64 -29.12
C GLY A 61 -4.26 -0.16 -28.11
N SER A 62 -4.78 -0.47 -26.92
CA SER A 62 -4.10 -1.36 -25.96
C SER A 62 -4.44 -2.82 -26.22
N ILE A 63 -3.46 -3.59 -26.69
CA ILE A 63 -3.57 -5.03 -26.92
C ILE A 63 -3.07 -5.75 -25.66
N ALA A 64 -3.95 -6.52 -25.01
CA ALA A 64 -3.65 -7.67 -24.14
C ALA A 64 -3.70 -7.59 -22.59
N THR A 65 -4.06 -6.48 -21.93
CA THR A 65 -4.25 -6.52 -20.45
C THR A 65 -5.55 -5.83 -20.05
N SER A 66 -6.38 -6.46 -19.20
CA SER A 66 -7.58 -5.78 -18.69
C SER A 66 -7.17 -4.45 -18.07
N ALA A 67 -7.70 -3.35 -18.61
CA ALA A 67 -7.47 -2.02 -18.09
C ALA A 67 -8.02 -1.86 -16.67
N ASN A 68 -8.86 -2.79 -16.22
CA ASN A 68 -9.50 -2.76 -14.92
C ASN A 68 -8.66 -3.46 -13.84
N TYR A 69 -8.24 -2.72 -12.82
CA TYR A 69 -7.38 -3.26 -11.76
C TYR A 69 -8.07 -4.27 -10.84
N ARG A 70 -9.41 -4.27 -10.75
CA ARG A 70 -10.13 -5.36 -10.05
C ARG A 70 -9.96 -6.67 -10.81
N GLU A 71 -10.12 -6.65 -12.13
CA GLU A 71 -9.97 -7.85 -12.95
C GLU A 71 -8.51 -8.30 -13.02
N ARG A 72 -7.57 -7.35 -13.13
CA ARG A 72 -6.13 -7.65 -13.25
C ARG A 72 -5.49 -8.13 -11.95
N PHE A 73 -5.83 -7.50 -10.82
CA PHE A 73 -5.14 -7.76 -9.54
C PHE A 73 -6.03 -8.38 -8.47
N GLY A 74 -7.34 -8.48 -8.70
CA GLY A 74 -8.29 -9.07 -7.74
C GLY A 74 -8.66 -8.16 -6.56
N MET A 75 -8.22 -6.90 -6.53
CA MET A 75 -8.56 -5.93 -5.49
C MET A 75 -9.59 -4.91 -6.00
N GLY A 76 -10.71 -4.75 -5.30
CA GLY A 76 -11.68 -3.69 -5.62
C GLY A 76 -11.21 -2.32 -5.12
N ARG A 77 -11.67 -1.25 -5.80
CA ARG A 77 -11.35 0.16 -5.47
C ARG A 77 -11.54 0.49 -3.98
N HIS A 78 -12.69 0.16 -3.41
CA HIS A 78 -12.97 0.43 -2.00
C HIS A 78 -11.99 -0.26 -1.04
N CYS A 79 -11.59 -1.50 -1.34
CA CYS A 79 -10.57 -2.20 -0.54
C CYS A 79 -9.22 -1.48 -0.63
N PHE A 80 -8.84 -1.07 -1.84
CA PHE A 80 -7.61 -0.30 -2.07
C PHE A 80 -7.61 1.03 -1.30
N GLU A 81 -8.72 1.77 -1.34
CA GLU A 81 -8.89 3.04 -0.64
C GLU A 81 -8.92 2.85 0.89
N HIS A 82 -9.59 1.80 1.38
CA HIS A 82 -9.58 1.49 2.82
C HIS A 82 -8.16 1.22 3.33
N ILE A 83 -7.38 0.43 2.59
CA ILE A 83 -5.97 0.20 2.94
C ILE A 83 -5.21 1.53 2.89
N LEU A 84 -5.39 2.34 1.85
CA LEU A 84 -4.73 3.65 1.72
C LEU A 84 -5.02 4.58 2.92
N HIS A 85 -6.27 4.65 3.39
CA HIS A 85 -6.66 5.53 4.48
C HIS A 85 -6.34 5.00 5.88
N ALA A 86 -6.23 3.68 6.03
CA ALA A 86 -5.95 3.05 7.31
C ALA A 86 -4.49 2.63 7.51
N LEU A 87 -3.64 2.70 6.48
CA LEU A 87 -2.24 2.32 6.58
C LEU A 87 -1.55 3.09 7.71
N SER A 88 -1.11 2.36 8.73
CA SER A 88 -0.39 2.91 9.88
C SER A 88 0.82 2.04 10.21
N PHE A 89 1.89 2.70 10.65
CA PHE A 89 3.18 2.08 10.98
C PHE A 89 3.47 2.13 12.49
N ALA A 90 2.64 2.82 13.26
CA ALA A 90 2.75 2.97 14.70
C ALA A 90 1.38 3.33 15.31
N ASP A 91 1.33 3.39 16.64
CA ASP A 91 0.17 3.90 17.37
C ASP A 91 0.00 5.42 17.22
N GLU A 92 -1.26 5.87 17.20
CA GLU A 92 -1.65 7.29 17.15
C GLU A 92 -1.47 7.98 18.52
N LEU A 93 -0.26 7.92 19.07
CA LEU A 93 0.07 8.61 20.32
C LEU A 93 0.64 10.00 20.02
N PRO A 94 0.25 11.04 20.80
CA PRO A 94 0.89 12.34 20.69
C PRO A 94 2.38 12.19 21.03
N ALA A 95 3.21 12.33 20.02
CA ALA A 95 4.65 12.24 20.14
C ALA A 95 5.26 13.64 19.99
N PRO A 96 6.24 14.01 20.83
CA PRO A 96 7.02 15.24 20.62
C PRO A 96 7.74 15.24 19.25
N ASP A 97 8.06 14.04 18.75
CA ASP A 97 8.70 13.83 17.46
C ASP A 97 7.65 13.54 16.37
N PRO A 98 7.47 14.43 15.37
CA PRO A 98 6.50 14.23 14.30
C PRO A 98 6.84 13.04 13.38
N TRP A 99 8.08 12.57 13.38
CA TRP A 99 8.53 11.44 12.57
C TRP A 99 8.38 10.10 13.25
N LYS A 100 8.07 10.09 14.56
CA LYS A 100 7.96 8.86 15.36
C LYS A 100 7.11 7.77 14.69
N PRO A 101 5.97 8.08 14.02
CA PRO A 101 5.15 7.04 13.43
C PRO A 101 5.83 6.25 12.31
N ILE A 102 6.79 6.84 11.59
CA ILE A 102 7.46 6.19 10.45
C ILE A 102 8.94 5.91 10.69
N ARG A 103 9.51 6.43 11.79
CA ARG A 103 10.95 6.41 12.06
C ARG A 103 11.54 5.01 11.98
N SER A 104 10.95 4.05 12.68
CA SER A 104 11.46 2.68 12.75
C SER A 104 11.45 1.99 11.38
N LEU A 105 10.46 2.28 10.52
CA LEU A 105 10.43 1.79 9.15
C LEU A 105 11.58 2.36 8.31
N ILE A 106 11.80 3.67 8.40
CA ILE A 106 12.85 4.37 7.64
C ILE A 106 14.24 3.90 8.08
N GLU A 107 14.47 3.74 9.39
CA GLU A 107 15.73 3.23 9.92
C GLU A 107 16.02 1.81 9.42
N ALA A 108 15.04 0.91 9.48
CA ALA A 108 15.19 -0.46 8.98
C ALA A 108 15.43 -0.50 7.46
N PHE A 109 14.75 0.35 6.70
CA PHE A 109 14.95 0.48 5.26
C PHE A 109 16.38 0.94 4.93
N ASN A 110 16.86 1.98 5.62
CA ASN A 110 18.20 2.53 5.42
C ASN A 110 19.29 1.52 5.82
N GLN A 111 19.14 0.83 6.94
CA GLN A 111 20.06 -0.23 7.36
C GLN A 111 20.18 -1.32 6.29
N ARG A 112 19.05 -1.73 5.70
CA ARG A 112 19.04 -2.74 4.62
C ARG A 112 19.78 -2.24 3.38
N ILE A 113 19.63 -0.97 3.02
CA ILE A 113 20.36 -0.38 1.88
C ILE A 113 21.86 -0.40 2.14
N ILE A 114 22.31 0.03 3.32
CA ILE A 114 23.74 0.06 3.68
C ILE A 114 24.33 -1.34 3.58
N GLN A 115 23.66 -2.36 4.12
CA GLN A 115 24.08 -3.75 4.02
C GLN A 115 24.18 -4.25 2.57
N THR A 116 23.29 -3.78 1.69
CA THR A 116 23.26 -4.20 0.27
C THR A 116 24.36 -3.53 -0.55
N ILE A 117 24.67 -2.26 -0.26
CA ILE A 117 25.70 -1.48 -0.98
C ILE A 117 27.11 -1.86 -0.51
N SER A 118 27.26 -2.33 0.73
CA SER A 118 28.55 -2.73 1.31
C SER A 118 28.98 -4.15 0.95
N GLN A 119 28.24 -4.84 0.08
CA GLN A 119 28.55 -6.17 -0.48
C GLN A 119 28.98 -6.03 -1.93
#